data_AF-A0A7K1TKD0-F1
#
_entry.id   AF-A0A7K1TKD0-F1
#
_cell.length_a   1.000
_cell.length_b   1.000
_cell.length_c   1.000
_cell.angle_alpha   90.00
_cell.angle_beta   90.00
_cell.angle_gamma   90.00
#
_symmetry.space_group_name_H-M   'P 1'
#
loop_
_entity.id
_entity.type
_entity.pdbx_description
1 polymer ?
#
loop_
_entity_poly.entity_id
_entity_poly.type
_entity_poly.pdbx_seq_one_letter_code
_entity_poly.pdbx_strand_id
1 'polypeptide(L)'
;MLDTPPNLRLDAVVAAAAALPAEQPVVMLNLLRYRDQATYDDPTTQPPRTGHEAYQAYIAAFLQYNDPAEFTIVFQGAAQAQLAGLPGEQWDAVALVEYRNLNVFRRWVESDIYTSQVAPIRRAALADWRLLLLTRPGTLGAADTGYLRGLMAQETNY
;
A
#
# COMPACT_ATOMS: atom_id res chain seq x y z
N MET A 1 10.25 -13.20 -16.11
CA MET A 1 10.76 -11.85 -15.82
C MET A 1 9.60 -10.90 -16.04
N LEU A 2 8.95 -10.43 -14.98
CA LEU A 2 7.99 -9.33 -15.10
C LEU A 2 8.83 -8.05 -15.09
N ASP A 3 9.28 -7.61 -16.26
CA ASP A 3 10.26 -6.51 -16.40
C ASP A 3 9.70 -5.12 -16.08
N THR A 4 8.47 -5.03 -15.57
CA THR A 4 7.89 -3.78 -15.13
C THR A 4 7.06 -4.02 -13.87
N PRO A 5 7.33 -3.29 -12.76
CA PRO A 5 6.47 -3.33 -11.58
C PRO A 5 5.05 -2.95 -11.96
N PRO A 6 4.02 -3.52 -11.32
CA PRO A 6 2.63 -3.25 -11.69
C PRO A 6 2.29 -1.76 -11.56
N ASN A 7 1.37 -1.25 -12.37
CA ASN A 7 0.80 0.07 -12.14
C ASN A 7 -0.38 0.00 -11.15
N LEU A 8 -0.72 1.13 -10.52
CA LEU A 8 -1.93 1.22 -9.72
C LEU A 8 -3.15 1.07 -10.65
N ARG A 9 -4.06 0.17 -10.30
CA ARG A 9 -5.27 -0.13 -11.06
C ARG A 9 -6.42 0.80 -10.65
N LEU A 10 -6.55 1.95 -11.32
CA LEU A 10 -7.59 2.94 -11.00
C LEU A 10 -9.01 2.36 -11.21
N ASP A 11 -9.19 1.51 -12.21
CA ASP A 11 -10.41 0.74 -12.43
C ASP A 11 -10.80 -0.11 -11.21
N ALA A 12 -9.81 -0.77 -10.59
CA ALA A 12 -10.02 -1.56 -9.37
C ALA A 12 -10.35 -0.67 -8.15
N VAL A 13 -9.77 0.54 -8.06
CA VAL A 13 -10.11 1.51 -7.02
C VAL A 13 -11.55 1.99 -7.16
N VAL A 14 -11.99 2.31 -8.39
CA VAL A 14 -13.38 2.69 -8.68
C VAL A 14 -14.35 1.55 -8.35
N ALA A 15 -14.02 0.33 -8.76
CA ALA A 15 -14.85 -0.85 -8.46
C ALA A 15 -14.97 -1.08 -6.94
N ALA A 16 -13.86 -0.95 -6.19
CA ALA A 16 -13.88 -1.08 -4.73
C ALA A 16 -14.71 0.03 -4.06
N ALA A 17 -14.60 1.28 -4.54
CA ALA A 17 -15.39 2.41 -4.04
C ALA A 17 -16.90 2.24 -4.29
N ALA A 18 -17.29 1.56 -5.36
CA ALA A 18 -18.69 1.22 -5.62
C ALA A 18 -19.20 0.06 -4.75
N ALA A 19 -18.31 -0.87 -4.35
CA ALA A 19 -18.68 -2.06 -3.60
C ALA A 19 -18.69 -1.87 -2.07
N LEU A 20 -17.90 -0.93 -1.55
CA LEU A 20 -17.76 -0.70 -0.12
C LEU A 20 -18.68 0.43 0.38
N PRO A 21 -19.21 0.35 1.62
CA PRO A 21 -19.86 1.47 2.28
C PRO A 21 -18.95 2.71 2.34
N ALA A 22 -19.51 3.88 1.99
CA ALA A 22 -18.76 5.11 1.83
C ALA A 22 -17.95 5.55 3.07
N GLU A 23 -18.48 5.31 4.27
CA GLU A 23 -17.86 5.71 5.53
C GLU A 23 -17.09 4.57 6.22
N GLN A 24 -16.91 3.42 5.56
CA GLN A 24 -16.16 2.30 6.15
C GLN A 24 -14.65 2.57 6.11
N PRO A 25 -13.93 2.45 7.24
CA PRO A 25 -12.48 2.47 7.25
C PRO A 25 -11.88 1.32 6.46
N VAL A 26 -10.78 1.61 5.75
CA VAL A 26 -10.03 0.64 4.96
C VAL A 26 -8.57 0.66 5.35
N VAL A 27 -7.91 -0.48 5.31
CA VAL A 27 -6.48 -0.62 5.57
C VAL A 27 -5.77 -1.00 4.29
N MET A 28 -4.73 -0.26 3.94
CA MET A 28 -3.89 -0.51 2.78
C MET A 28 -2.64 -1.25 3.21
N LEU A 29 -2.52 -2.53 2.80
CA LEU A 29 -1.29 -3.31 2.94
C LEU A 29 -0.38 -3.04 1.75
N ASN A 30 0.81 -2.50 2.03
CA ASN A 30 1.86 -2.24 1.07
C ASN A 30 2.99 -3.25 1.28
N LEU A 31 3.37 -3.96 0.23
CA LEU A 31 4.59 -4.75 0.14
C LEU A 31 5.50 -4.08 -0.87
N LEU A 32 6.75 -3.80 -0.48
CA LEU A 32 7.63 -2.93 -1.24
C LEU A 32 8.98 -3.59 -1.47
N ARG A 33 9.42 -3.62 -2.72
CA ARG A 33 10.79 -3.97 -3.11
C ARG A 33 11.40 -2.77 -3.82
N TYR A 34 12.46 -2.20 -3.26
CA TYR A 34 13.15 -1.05 -3.82
C TYR A 34 14.08 -1.48 -4.95
N ARG A 35 14.37 -0.55 -5.86
CA ARG A 35 15.54 -0.68 -6.74
C ARG A 35 16.79 -0.28 -5.97
N ASP A 36 17.93 -0.86 -6.34
CA ASP A 36 19.25 -0.42 -5.87
C ASP A 36 19.47 1.06 -6.22
N GLN A 37 19.05 1.47 -7.41
CA GLN A 37 19.05 2.86 -7.90
C GLN A 37 17.69 3.20 -8.49
N ALA A 38 17.15 4.36 -8.14
CA ALA A 38 15.90 4.84 -8.71
C ALA A 38 16.08 5.11 -10.22
N THR A 39 15.09 4.73 -11.02
CA THR A 39 15.11 4.91 -12.48
C THR A 39 14.02 5.87 -12.89
N TYR A 40 14.37 7.14 -13.08
CA TYR A 40 13.45 8.18 -13.53
C TYR A 40 13.33 8.18 -15.06
N ASP A 41 12.17 8.58 -15.58
CA ASP A 41 11.93 8.71 -17.02
C ASP A 41 12.90 9.73 -17.67
N ASP A 42 13.23 10.80 -16.94
CA ASP A 42 14.32 11.74 -17.28
C ASP A 42 15.33 11.81 -16.13
N PRO A 43 16.51 11.15 -16.25
CA PRO A 43 17.55 11.13 -15.23
C PRO A 43 18.16 12.50 -14.90
N THR A 44 17.95 13.52 -15.74
CA THR A 44 18.51 14.86 -15.51
C THR A 44 17.65 15.71 -14.57
N THR A 45 16.40 15.31 -14.34
CA THR A 45 15.44 16.06 -13.53
C THR A 45 15.65 15.90 -12.03
N GLN A 46 16.33 14.83 -11.61
CA GLN A 46 16.56 14.52 -10.20
C GLN A 46 17.98 14.02 -9.97
N PRO A 47 18.59 14.34 -8.80
CA PRO A 47 19.89 13.77 -8.45
C PRO A 47 19.81 12.25 -8.32
N PRO A 48 20.91 11.51 -8.59
CA PRO A 48 20.97 10.08 -8.35
C PRO A 48 20.61 9.74 -6.89
N ARG A 49 19.73 8.75 -6.71
CA ARG A 49 19.23 8.27 -5.43
C ARG A 49 19.00 6.77 -5.49
N THR A 50 19.16 6.10 -4.35
CA THR A 50 18.67 4.74 -4.18
C THR A 50 17.14 4.69 -4.32
N GLY A 51 16.58 3.53 -4.63
CA GLY A 51 15.12 3.35 -4.66
C GLY A 51 14.49 3.65 -3.31
N HIS A 52 15.16 3.27 -2.21
CA HIS A 52 14.70 3.58 -0.86
C HIS A 52 14.59 5.09 -0.61
N GLU A 53 15.62 5.88 -0.93
CA GLU A 53 15.60 7.34 -0.77
C GLU A 53 14.54 8.01 -1.64
N ALA A 54 14.37 7.56 -2.88
CA ALA A 54 13.30 8.04 -3.75
C ALA A 54 11.92 7.72 -3.15
N TYR A 55 11.74 6.54 -2.55
CA TYR A 55 10.48 6.20 -1.89
C TYR A 55 10.23 7.03 -0.62
N GLN A 56 11.28 7.40 0.13
CA GLN A 56 11.12 8.34 1.24
C GLN A 56 10.65 9.72 0.77
N ALA A 57 11.12 10.20 -0.39
CA ALA A 57 10.61 11.42 -1.00
C ALA A 57 9.13 11.30 -1.41
N TYR A 58 8.71 10.12 -1.90
CA TYR A 58 7.29 9.82 -2.16
C TYR A 58 6.44 9.88 -0.88
N ILE A 59 6.92 9.30 0.23
CA ILE A 59 6.23 9.36 1.53
C ILE A 59 6.13 10.81 2.02
N ALA A 60 7.22 11.59 1.92
CA ALA A 60 7.22 13.00 2.31
C ALA A 60 6.18 13.80 1.53
N ALA A 61 6.05 13.58 0.22
CA ALA A 61 5.01 14.19 -0.60
C ALA A 61 3.60 13.75 -0.15
N PHE A 62 3.39 12.46 0.12
CA PHE A 62 2.12 11.97 0.65
C PHE A 62 1.74 12.70 1.95
N LEU A 63 2.66 12.81 2.91
CA LEU A 63 2.41 13.49 4.19
C LEU A 63 2.19 15.01 4.02
N GLN A 64 2.81 15.64 3.02
CA GLN A 64 2.65 17.06 2.74
C GLN A 64 1.26 17.38 2.17
N TYR A 65 0.72 16.51 1.32
CA TYR A 65 -0.52 16.78 0.57
C TYR A 65 -1.78 16.14 1.16
N ASN A 66 -1.66 15.35 2.23
CA ASN A 66 -2.80 14.67 2.86
C ASN A 66 -2.94 15.10 4.32
N ASP A 67 -4.19 15.25 4.77
CA ASP A 67 -4.48 15.62 6.16
C ASP A 67 -4.17 14.43 7.10
N PRO A 68 -3.27 14.58 8.08
CA PRO A 68 -2.94 13.52 9.03
C PRO A 68 -4.14 13.07 9.89
N ALA A 69 -5.24 13.82 9.93
CA ALA A 69 -6.48 13.40 10.60
C ALA A 69 -7.34 12.42 9.77
N GLU A 70 -6.95 12.14 8.52
CA GLU A 70 -7.69 11.26 7.61
C GLU A 70 -7.07 9.86 7.44
N PHE A 71 -5.87 9.64 7.99
CA PHE A 71 -5.19 8.36 7.94
C PHE A 71 -4.35 8.08 9.19
N THR A 72 -3.95 6.83 9.38
CA THR A 72 -3.07 6.38 10.46
C THR A 72 -2.12 5.32 9.93
N ILE A 73 -0.83 5.47 10.19
CA ILE A 73 0.17 4.42 9.93
C ILE A 73 0.04 3.41 11.07
N VAL A 74 -0.58 2.25 10.78
CA VAL A 74 -0.82 1.18 11.76
C VAL A 74 0.46 0.38 12.01
N PHE A 75 1.25 0.17 10.95
CA PHE A 75 2.51 -0.53 11.01
C PHE A 75 3.42 -0.07 9.88
N GLN A 76 4.72 0.01 10.15
CA GLN A 76 5.75 0.16 9.12
C GLN A 76 7.03 -0.53 9.62
N GLY A 77 7.67 -1.32 8.76
CA GLY A 77 8.92 -1.99 9.12
C GLY A 77 9.59 -2.69 7.94
N ALA A 78 10.83 -3.11 8.17
CA ALA A 78 11.58 -3.92 7.22
C ALA A 78 11.08 -5.38 7.22
N ALA A 79 10.95 -5.97 6.05
CA ALA A 79 10.66 -7.39 5.91
C ALA A 79 11.96 -8.19 6.08
N GLN A 80 12.13 -8.83 7.24
CA GLN A 80 13.39 -9.50 7.61
C GLN A 80 13.55 -10.88 6.95
N ALA A 81 12.45 -11.60 6.76
CA ALA A 81 12.46 -12.93 6.17
C ALA A 81 11.10 -13.25 5.55
N GLN A 82 11.12 -14.00 4.44
CA GLN A 82 9.92 -14.58 3.84
C GLN A 82 9.82 -16.04 4.29
N LEU A 83 8.95 -16.30 5.26
CA LEU A 83 8.76 -17.66 5.81
C LEU A 83 7.92 -18.55 4.88
N ALA A 84 7.03 -17.94 4.09
CA ALA A 84 6.23 -18.58 3.07
C ALA A 84 6.01 -17.63 1.89
N GLY A 85 6.30 -18.07 0.68
CA GLY A 85 6.10 -17.30 -0.56
C GLY A 85 6.78 -17.98 -1.74
N LEU A 86 6.66 -17.39 -2.93
CA LEU A 86 7.21 -18.00 -4.14
C LEU A 86 8.75 -17.85 -4.18
N PRO A 87 9.48 -18.80 -4.81
CA PRO A 87 10.90 -18.61 -5.08
C PRO A 87 11.16 -17.29 -5.83
N GLY A 88 12.03 -16.45 -5.29
CA GLY A 88 12.40 -15.15 -5.87
C GLY A 88 11.46 -13.98 -5.53
N GLU A 89 10.34 -14.24 -4.83
CA GLU A 89 9.56 -13.19 -4.20
C GLU A 89 10.32 -12.69 -2.96
N GLN A 90 10.48 -11.37 -2.85
CA GLN A 90 11.18 -10.71 -1.77
C GLN A 90 10.64 -9.30 -1.59
N TRP A 91 10.60 -8.85 -0.34
CA TRP A 91 10.14 -7.52 0.05
C TRP A 91 11.16 -6.91 0.99
N ASP A 92 11.46 -5.63 0.80
CA ASP A 92 12.36 -4.88 1.67
C ASP A 92 11.59 -4.23 2.82
N ALA A 93 10.34 -3.83 2.57
CA ALA A 93 9.49 -3.17 3.56
C ALA A 93 8.02 -3.54 3.44
N VAL A 94 7.32 -3.41 4.57
CA VAL A 94 5.88 -3.57 4.70
C VAL A 94 5.30 -2.37 5.42
N ALA A 95 4.14 -1.88 4.95
CA ALA A 95 3.38 -0.84 5.64
C ALA A 95 1.89 -1.13 5.63
N LEU A 96 1.22 -0.81 6.75
CA LEU A 96 -0.23 -0.79 6.88
C LEU A 96 -0.66 0.64 7.15
N VAL A 97 -1.45 1.20 6.24
CA VAL A 97 -2.02 2.55 6.38
C VAL A 97 -3.53 2.42 6.44
N GLU A 98 -4.13 2.78 7.57
CA GLU A 98 -5.57 2.87 7.70
C GLU A 98 -6.03 4.26 7.24
N TYR A 99 -6.99 4.29 6.31
CA TYR A 99 -7.68 5.51 5.91
C TYR A 99 -9.06 5.53 6.55
N ARG A 100 -9.52 6.73 6.92
CA ARG A 100 -10.88 6.94 7.44
C ARG A 100 -11.95 6.26 6.57
N ASN A 101 -11.78 6.36 5.26
CA ASN A 101 -12.52 5.61 4.25
C ASN A 101 -11.74 5.59 2.93
N LEU A 102 -12.22 4.79 1.96
CA LEU A 102 -11.56 4.67 0.66
C LEU A 102 -11.51 5.99 -0.14
N ASN A 103 -12.45 6.91 0.10
CA ASN A 103 -12.48 8.19 -0.63
C ASN A 103 -11.26 9.06 -0.35
N VAL A 104 -10.68 8.97 0.86
CA VAL A 104 -9.41 9.65 1.20
C VAL A 104 -8.29 9.19 0.27
N PHE A 105 -8.07 7.88 0.17
CA PHE A 105 -7.06 7.31 -0.72
C PHE A 105 -7.36 7.62 -2.20
N ARG A 106 -8.63 7.50 -2.61
CA ARG A 106 -9.06 7.76 -3.99
C ARG A 106 -8.74 9.19 -4.43
N ARG A 107 -9.13 10.19 -3.64
CA ARG A 107 -8.85 11.61 -3.90
C ARG A 107 -7.36 11.88 -4.08
N TRP A 108 -6.52 11.21 -3.28
CA TRP A 108 -5.07 11.32 -3.44
C TRP A 108 -4.60 10.76 -4.77
N VAL A 109 -4.93 9.50 -5.08
CA VAL A 109 -4.38 8.83 -6.27
C VAL A 109 -4.97 9.31 -7.60
N GLU A 110 -6.12 9.98 -7.55
CA GLU A 110 -6.76 10.63 -8.71
C GLU A 110 -6.33 12.10 -8.89
N SER A 111 -5.62 12.69 -7.93
CA SER A 111 -5.21 14.10 -8.02
C SER A 111 -4.16 14.34 -9.11
N ASP A 112 -4.23 15.51 -9.76
CA ASP A 112 -3.26 15.91 -10.79
C ASP A 112 -1.83 15.96 -10.24
N ILE A 113 -1.67 16.44 -9.01
CA ILE A 113 -0.36 16.48 -8.34
C ILE A 113 0.20 15.06 -8.16
N TYR A 114 -0.63 14.10 -7.75
CA TYR A 114 -0.19 12.72 -7.61
C TYR A 114 0.19 12.13 -8.96
N THR A 115 -0.68 12.21 -9.96
CA THR A 115 -0.47 11.54 -11.24
C THR A 115 0.73 12.10 -12.00
N SER A 116 0.90 13.43 -11.99
CA SER A 116 1.95 14.11 -12.76
C SER A 116 3.30 14.19 -12.04
N GLN A 117 3.34 14.32 -10.71
CA GLN A 117 4.58 14.62 -9.99
C GLN A 117 4.97 13.53 -8.99
N VAL A 118 4.02 12.92 -8.27
CA VAL A 118 4.34 12.02 -7.15
C VAL A 118 4.40 10.55 -7.55
N ALA A 119 3.48 10.08 -8.40
CA ALA A 119 3.45 8.73 -8.93
C ALA A 119 4.73 8.35 -9.71
N PRO A 120 5.34 9.24 -10.53
CA PRO A 120 6.65 8.98 -11.15
C PRO A 120 7.75 8.64 -10.14
N ILE A 121 7.80 9.31 -8.98
CA ILE A 121 8.80 9.06 -7.94
C ILE A 121 8.67 7.62 -7.41
N ARG A 122 7.44 7.19 -7.11
CA ARG A 122 7.15 5.81 -6.69
C ARG A 122 7.53 4.79 -7.76
N ARG A 123 7.19 5.06 -9.03
CA ARG A 123 7.54 4.19 -10.16
C ARG A 123 9.05 4.04 -10.31
N ALA A 124 9.80 5.14 -10.17
CA ALA A 124 11.26 5.14 -10.23
C ALA A 124 11.87 4.35 -9.06
N ALA A 125 11.28 4.45 -7.87
CA ALA A 125 11.79 3.85 -6.64
C ALA A 125 11.66 2.32 -6.56
N LEU A 126 10.53 1.76 -6.99
CA LEU A 126 10.15 0.36 -6.67
C LEU A 126 10.45 -0.62 -7.80
N ALA A 127 11.26 -1.62 -7.52
CA ALA A 127 11.51 -2.76 -8.40
C ALA A 127 10.28 -3.67 -8.51
N ASP A 128 9.55 -3.86 -7.40
CA ASP A 128 8.25 -4.52 -7.35
C ASP A 128 7.43 -4.00 -6.17
N TRP A 129 6.10 -4.15 -6.21
CA TRP A 129 5.22 -3.81 -5.10
C TRP A 129 3.86 -4.50 -5.20
N ARG A 130 3.21 -4.66 -4.05
CA ARG A 130 1.79 -5.01 -3.95
C ARG A 130 1.08 -3.97 -3.10
N LEU A 131 -0.15 -3.69 -3.47
CA LEU A 131 -1.07 -2.90 -2.67
C LEU A 131 -2.39 -3.64 -2.60
N LEU A 132 -2.80 -3.96 -1.38
CA LEU A 132 -4.06 -4.64 -1.12
C LEU A 132 -4.93 -3.75 -0.24
N LEU A 133 -6.18 -3.58 -0.66
CA LEU A 133 -7.22 -3.00 0.18
C LEU A 133 -7.79 -4.09 1.08
N LEU A 134 -7.76 -3.83 2.38
CA LEU A 134 -8.30 -4.68 3.42
C LEU A 134 -9.43 -3.94 4.15
N THR A 135 -10.43 -4.68 4.59
CA THR A 135 -11.41 -4.20 5.57
C THR A 135 -11.19 -4.93 6.87
N ARG A 136 -11.43 -4.24 8.00
CA ARG A 136 -11.51 -4.93 9.29
C ARG A 136 -12.81 -5.75 9.31
N PRO A 137 -12.82 -6.94 9.93
CA PRO A 137 -14.06 -7.67 10.19
C PRO A 137 -15.06 -6.72 10.88
N GLY A 138 -16.26 -6.60 10.31
CA GLY A 138 -17.24 -5.62 10.80
C GLY A 138 -17.78 -5.97 12.19
N THR A 139 -18.00 -4.96 13.03
CA THR A 139 -19.17 -4.93 13.93
C THR A 139 -20.34 -4.35 13.16
N LEU A 140 -20.90 -5.12 12.21
CA LEU A 140 -22.30 -5.09 11.78
C LEU A 140 -22.48 -6.06 10.60
N GLY A 141 -23.37 -7.04 10.78
CA GLY A 141 -23.83 -7.92 9.70
C GLY A 141 -22.90 -9.08 9.40
N ALA A 142 -23.06 -10.16 10.17
CA ALA A 142 -22.64 -11.53 9.87
C ALA A 142 -22.49 -11.86 8.37
N ALA A 143 -21.27 -11.75 7.87
CA ALA A 143 -20.74 -12.64 6.86
C ALA A 143 -19.29 -12.96 7.27
N ASP A 144 -19.17 -14.13 7.89
CA ASP A 144 -17.96 -14.94 8.03
C ASP A 144 -16.87 -14.54 9.05
N THR A 145 -17.27 -14.34 10.32
CA THR A 145 -16.35 -14.50 11.47
C THR A 145 -16.23 -15.94 11.96
N GLY A 146 -16.74 -16.93 11.22
CA GLY A 146 -16.61 -18.36 11.58
C GLY A 146 -15.15 -18.82 11.67
N TYR A 147 -14.29 -18.30 10.79
CA TYR A 147 -12.89 -18.69 10.71
C TYR A 147 -12.07 -18.29 11.96
N LEU A 148 -12.16 -17.04 12.41
CA LEU A 148 -11.38 -16.54 13.55
C LEU A 148 -11.94 -17.02 14.90
N ARG A 149 -13.26 -17.20 15.03
CA ARG A 149 -13.86 -17.76 16.25
C ARG A 149 -13.47 -19.22 16.48
N GLY A 150 -13.33 -20.01 15.40
CA GLY A 150 -12.89 -21.40 15.48
C GLY A 150 -11.44 -21.55 15.94
N LEU A 151 -10.54 -20.68 15.48
CA LEU A 151 -9.12 -20.68 15.86
C LEU A 151 -8.92 -20.33 17.35
N MET A 152 -9.59 -19.29 17.85
CA MET A 152 -9.45 -18.87 19.25
C MET A 152 -10.13 -19.82 20.25
N ALA A 153 -11.09 -20.64 19.81
CA ALA A 153 -11.77 -21.63 20.66
C ALA A 153 -10.98 -22.95 20.80
N GLN A 154 -9.99 -23.21 19.94
CA GLN A 154 -9.14 -24.40 20.03
C GLN A 154 -7.92 -24.22 20.94
N GLU A 155 -7.59 -22.99 21.33
CA GLU A 155 -6.41 -22.69 22.17
C GLU A 155 -6.69 -22.70 23.69
N THR A 156 -7.94 -22.95 24.13
CA THR A 156 -8.28 -23.01 25.57
C THR A 156 -8.32 -24.43 26.15
N ASN A 157 -7.95 -25.44 25.36
CA ASN A 157 -7.77 -26.82 25.84
C ASN A 157 -6.29 -27.21 25.74
N TYR A 158 -5.47 -26.67 26.64
CA TYR A 158 -4.19 -27.26 27.05
C TYR A 158 -3.96 -26.97 28.54
#